data_AF-A0A9W9SXS4-F1
#
_entry.id   AF-A0A9W9SXS4-F1
#
_cell.length_a   1.000
_cell.length_b   1.000
_cell.length_c   1.000
_cell.angle_alpha   90.00
_cell.angle_beta   90.00
_cell.angle_gamma   90.00
#
_symmetry.space_group_name_H-M   'P 1'
#
loop_
_entity.id
_entity.type
_entity.pdbx_description
1 polymer ?
#
loop_
_entity_poly.entity_id
_entity_poly.type
_entity_poly.pdbx_seq_one_letter_code
_entity_poly.pdbx_strand_id
1 'polypeptide(L)'
;MPPATENPSADSVSIWEQAYHNAWRHFQTCIVEVLNRLRWRNPSPENRQTTIEKLGRLPIKVENIQSTGQAMFEHDPGSQTVREKALTYFATDFIRDCLELHFKLNMLAWRLMNHPGSVRTVYNRLLRLLDSIKDRVPD
;
A
#
# COMPACT_ATOMS: atom_id res chain seq x y z
N MET A 1 7.17 -18.61 -47.47
CA MET A 1 7.61 -17.90 -46.25
C MET A 1 6.56 -18.14 -45.18
N PRO A 2 6.90 -18.72 -44.03
CA PRO A 2 5.98 -18.74 -42.89
C PRO A 2 5.94 -17.32 -42.25
N PRO A 3 4.85 -16.95 -41.56
CA PRO A 3 4.74 -15.65 -40.93
C PRO A 3 5.73 -15.55 -39.77
N ALA A 4 6.40 -14.40 -39.68
CA ALA A 4 7.23 -14.04 -38.55
C ALA A 4 6.36 -14.04 -37.29
N THR A 5 6.74 -14.87 -36.32
CA THR A 5 6.18 -14.82 -34.98
C THR A 5 6.58 -13.47 -34.40
N GLU A 6 5.62 -12.56 -34.28
CA GLU A 6 5.80 -11.31 -33.54
C GLU A 6 6.24 -11.69 -32.13
N ASN A 7 7.49 -11.39 -31.78
CA ASN A 7 7.94 -11.48 -30.40
C ASN A 7 7.03 -10.56 -29.57
N PRO A 8 6.38 -11.03 -28.50
CA PRO A 8 5.71 -10.13 -27.58
C PRO A 8 6.76 -9.14 -27.07
N SER A 9 6.46 -7.84 -27.18
CA SER A 9 7.41 -6.81 -26.78
C SER A 9 7.78 -7.03 -25.30
N ALA A 10 9.07 -6.88 -24.99
CA ALA A 10 9.61 -7.00 -23.64
C ALA A 10 9.14 -5.88 -22.68
N ASP A 11 8.16 -5.06 -23.08
CA ASP A 11 7.72 -3.85 -22.40
C ASP A 11 6.36 -3.99 -21.70
N SER A 12 5.68 -5.14 -21.80
CA SER A 12 4.40 -5.33 -21.12
C SER A 12 4.62 -5.85 -19.70
N VAL A 13 4.32 -5.00 -18.69
CA VAL A 13 4.24 -5.40 -17.29
C VAL A 13 3.26 -6.58 -17.14
N SER A 14 3.70 -7.63 -16.44
CA SER A 14 2.89 -8.82 -16.15
C SER A 14 1.57 -8.44 -15.47
N ILE A 15 0.49 -9.20 -15.72
CA ILE A 15 -0.82 -8.97 -15.07
C ILE A 15 -0.67 -9.01 -13.55
N TRP A 16 0.22 -9.85 -13.02
CA TRP A 16 0.48 -9.96 -11.59
C TRP A 16 1.23 -8.75 -11.03
N GLU A 17 2.24 -8.28 -11.75
CA GLU A 17 2.98 -7.05 -11.39
C GLU A 17 2.07 -5.81 -11.46
N GLN A 18 1.22 -5.74 -12.48
CA GLN A 18 0.21 -4.67 -12.59
C GLN A 18 -0.78 -4.72 -11.42
N ALA A 19 -1.24 -5.90 -11.01
CA ALA A 19 -2.13 -6.08 -9.87
C ALA A 19 -1.46 -5.62 -8.56
N TYR A 20 -0.19 -5.97 -8.37
CA TYR A 20 0.61 -5.51 -7.24
C TYR A 20 0.73 -3.97 -7.19
N HIS A 21 1.07 -3.34 -8.30
CA HIS A 21 1.14 -1.87 -8.39
C HIS A 21 -0.21 -1.20 -8.15
N ASN A 22 -1.29 -1.77 -8.69
CA ASN A 22 -2.64 -1.28 -8.45
C ASN A 22 -3.02 -1.36 -6.97
N ALA A 23 -2.60 -2.41 -6.25
CA ALA A 23 -2.83 -2.52 -4.81
C ALA A 23 -2.12 -1.39 -4.04
N TRP A 24 -0.87 -1.08 -4.38
CA TRP A 24 -0.13 0.05 -3.79
C TRP A 24 -0.76 1.41 -4.11
N ARG A 25 -1.13 1.67 -5.37
CA ARG A 25 -1.84 2.91 -5.77
C ARG A 25 -3.13 3.10 -5.00
N HIS A 26 -3.90 2.04 -4.86
CA HIS A 26 -5.15 2.08 -4.10
C HIS A 26 -4.91 2.38 -2.62
N PHE A 27 -3.88 1.77 -2.04
CA PHE A 27 -3.48 2.04 -0.66
C PHE A 27 -3.04 3.48 -0.44
N GLN A 28 -2.19 4.03 -1.32
CA GLN A 28 -1.79 5.44 -1.29
C GLN A 28 -3.00 6.38 -1.38
N THR A 29 -3.94 6.09 -2.29
CA THR A 29 -5.19 6.86 -2.45
C THR A 29 -6.01 6.85 -1.16
N CYS A 30 -6.13 5.69 -0.52
CA CYS A 30 -6.83 5.55 0.75
C CYS A 30 -6.13 6.33 1.89
N ILE A 31 -4.79 6.35 1.95
CA ILE A 31 -4.04 7.18 2.91
C ILE A 31 -4.31 8.67 2.68
N VAL A 32 -4.23 9.13 1.42
CA VAL A 32 -4.49 10.53 1.05
C VAL A 32 -5.90 10.94 1.44
N GLU A 33 -6.90 10.07 1.26
CA GLU A 33 -8.26 10.36 1.69
C GLU A 33 -8.36 10.58 3.20
N VAL A 34 -7.71 9.72 4.00
CA VAL A 34 -7.68 9.88 5.46
C VAL A 34 -6.95 11.17 5.86
N LEU A 35 -5.82 11.48 5.22
CA LEU A 35 -5.08 12.73 5.45
C LEU A 35 -5.94 13.97 5.16
N ASN A 36 -6.70 13.97 4.07
CA ASN A 36 -7.57 15.08 3.71
C ASN A 36 -8.67 15.31 4.76
N ARG A 37 -9.17 14.26 5.39
CA ARG A 37 -10.15 14.37 6.49
C ARG A 37 -9.53 14.81 7.81
N LEU A 38 -8.29 14.41 8.08
CA LEU A 38 -7.55 14.83 9.28
C LEU A 38 -7.04 16.28 9.23
N ARG A 39 -7.00 16.92 8.05
CA ARG A 39 -6.60 18.33 7.91
C ARG A 39 -7.55 19.32 8.59
N TRP A 40 -8.79 18.92 8.85
CA TRP A 40 -9.82 19.79 9.42
C TRP A 40 -9.55 20.03 10.91
N ARG A 41 -9.40 21.30 11.33
CA ARG A 41 -9.06 21.65 12.72
C ARG A 41 -10.16 21.29 13.73
N ASN A 42 -11.43 21.31 13.32
CA ASN A 42 -12.60 20.98 14.15
C ASN A 42 -13.58 20.10 13.34
N PRO A 43 -13.31 18.80 13.19
CA PRO A 43 -14.22 17.91 12.48
C PRO A 43 -15.51 17.68 13.29
N SER A 44 -16.65 17.55 12.62
CA SER A 44 -17.88 17.09 13.26
C SER A 44 -17.71 15.68 13.84
N PRO A 45 -18.54 15.25 14.82
CA PRO A 45 -18.51 13.89 15.35
C PRO A 45 -18.64 12.83 14.25
N GLU A 46 -19.51 13.04 13.26
CA GLU A 46 -19.71 12.13 12.13
C GLU A 46 -18.45 12.05 11.27
N ASN A 47 -17.85 13.21 10.93
CA ASN A 47 -16.63 13.23 10.13
C ASN A 47 -15.47 12.55 10.87
N ARG A 48 -15.39 12.72 12.20
CA ARG A 48 -14.40 12.03 13.04
C ARG A 48 -14.62 10.51 13.00
N GLN A 49 -15.86 10.05 13.16
CA GLN A 49 -16.20 8.63 13.10
C GLN A 49 -15.88 8.03 11.72
N THR A 50 -16.26 8.69 10.63
CA THR A 50 -15.91 8.25 9.27
C THR A 50 -14.39 8.21 9.05
N THR A 51 -13.64 9.14 9.65
CA THR A 51 -12.18 9.16 9.55
C THR A 51 -11.55 7.97 10.28
N ILE A 52 -12.06 7.64 11.46
CA ILE A 52 -11.67 6.45 12.23
C ILE A 52 -11.94 5.18 11.41
N GLU A 53 -13.13 5.05 10.82
CA GLU A 53 -13.49 3.88 10.01
C GLU A 53 -12.61 3.73 8.77
N LYS A 54 -12.32 4.83 8.07
CA LYS A 54 -11.42 4.81 6.90
C LYS A 54 -9.99 4.45 7.30
N LEU A 55 -9.48 5.01 8.40
CA LEU A 55 -8.18 4.65 8.94
C LEU A 55 -8.13 3.17 9.37
N GLY A 56 -9.18 2.68 10.01
CA GLY A 56 -9.33 1.28 10.42
C GLY A 56 -9.43 0.29 9.25
N ARG A 57 -9.69 0.76 8.02
CA ARG A 57 -9.68 -0.06 6.80
C ARG A 57 -8.33 -0.12 6.10
N LEU A 58 -7.38 0.73 6.46
CA LEU A 58 -6.03 0.71 5.86
C LEU A 58 -5.28 -0.61 6.10
N PRO A 59 -5.37 -1.29 7.26
CA PRO A 59 -4.76 -2.61 7.48
C PRO A 59 -5.22 -3.65 6.44
N ILE A 60 -6.50 -3.67 6.08
CA ILE A 60 -7.07 -4.56 5.04
C ILE A 60 -6.43 -4.28 3.67
N LYS A 61 -6.06 -3.02 3.39
CA LYS A 61 -5.36 -2.68 2.14
C LYS A 61 -3.94 -3.23 2.12
N VAL A 62 -3.28 -3.32 3.27
CA VAL A 62 -1.97 -3.96 3.41
C VAL A 62 -2.07 -5.46 3.20
N GLU A 63 -3.12 -6.11 3.71
CA GLU A 63 -3.39 -7.53 3.43
C GLU A 63 -3.57 -7.78 1.92
N ASN A 64 -4.31 -6.91 1.23
CA ASN A 64 -4.45 -7.00 -0.23
C ASN A 64 -3.12 -6.83 -0.97
N ILE A 65 -2.26 -5.91 -0.52
CA ILE A 65 -0.90 -5.75 -1.05
C ILE A 65 -0.11 -7.04 -0.83
N GLN A 66 -0.17 -7.61 0.38
CA GLN A 66 0.53 -8.84 0.70
C GLN A 66 0.10 -10.00 -0.22
N SER A 67 -1.21 -10.21 -0.35
CA SER A 67 -1.76 -11.28 -1.20
C SER A 67 -1.40 -11.11 -2.68
N THR A 68 -1.46 -9.88 -3.20
CA THR A 68 -1.09 -9.59 -4.60
C THR A 68 0.41 -9.71 -4.84
N GLY A 69 1.24 -9.28 -3.89
CA GLY A 69 2.69 -9.46 -3.94
C GLY A 69 3.09 -10.93 -3.89
N GLN A 70 2.44 -11.73 -3.04
CA GLN A 70 2.67 -13.16 -3.00
C GLN A 70 2.32 -13.84 -4.33
N ALA A 71 1.13 -13.55 -4.88
CA ALA A 71 0.73 -14.08 -6.19
C ALA A 71 1.71 -13.66 -7.30
N MET A 72 2.23 -12.43 -7.24
CA MET A 72 3.27 -11.97 -8.15
C MET A 72 4.57 -12.78 -8.01
N PHE A 73 5.06 -13.06 -6.80
CA PHE A 73 6.26 -13.88 -6.63
C PHE A 73 6.09 -15.32 -7.09
N GLU A 74 4.88 -15.87 -6.96
CA GLU A 74 4.57 -17.24 -7.36
C GLU A 74 4.45 -17.38 -8.89
N HIS A 75 3.90 -16.38 -9.57
CA HIS A 75 3.60 -16.45 -11.00
C HIS A 75 4.57 -15.67 -11.91
N ASP A 76 5.35 -14.74 -11.35
CA ASP A 76 6.30 -13.91 -12.09
C ASP A 76 7.65 -13.76 -11.35
N PRO A 77 8.46 -14.82 -11.31
CA PRO A 77 9.76 -14.81 -10.64
C PRO A 77 10.82 -13.91 -11.31
N GLY A 78 10.51 -13.29 -12.46
CA GLY A 78 11.37 -12.36 -13.17
C GLY A 78 10.98 -10.89 -13.02
N SER A 79 9.98 -10.59 -12.18
CA SER A 79 9.40 -9.24 -12.08
C SER A 79 10.45 -8.17 -11.78
N GLN A 80 10.44 -7.10 -12.60
CA GLN A 80 11.40 -6.00 -12.54
C GLN A 80 11.28 -5.21 -11.23
N THR A 81 10.12 -5.25 -10.58
CA THR A 81 9.87 -4.56 -9.31
C THR A 81 10.70 -5.09 -8.13
N VAL A 82 11.19 -6.33 -8.22
CA VAL A 82 11.87 -7.05 -7.12
C VAL A 82 13.37 -6.69 -7.04
N ARG A 83 13.81 -5.65 -7.76
CA ARG A 83 15.17 -5.08 -7.70
C ARG A 83 16.28 -6.08 -8.02
N GLU A 84 16.08 -6.96 -9.00
CA GLU A 84 17.10 -7.89 -9.53
C GLU A 84 17.75 -8.81 -8.47
N LYS A 85 17.15 -8.95 -7.28
CA LYS A 85 17.68 -9.79 -6.18
C LYS A 85 16.98 -11.14 -6.13
N ALA A 86 17.66 -12.14 -5.56
CA ALA A 86 17.12 -13.48 -5.38
C ALA A 86 15.78 -13.47 -4.61
N LEU A 87 14.74 -14.04 -5.20
CA LEU A 87 13.35 -14.10 -4.71
C LEU A 87 13.20 -14.52 -3.25
N THR A 88 14.02 -15.46 -2.79
CA THR A 88 13.95 -16.05 -1.45
C THR A 88 14.21 -15.03 -0.34
N TYR A 89 15.02 -14.00 -0.59
CA TYR A 89 15.26 -12.93 0.38
C TYR A 89 14.18 -11.85 0.33
N PHE A 90 13.54 -11.65 -0.82
CA PHE A 90 12.55 -10.59 -1.00
C PHE A 90 11.19 -10.94 -0.41
N ALA A 91 10.72 -12.19 -0.57
CA ALA A 91 9.39 -12.58 -0.08
C ALA A 91 9.27 -12.47 1.45
N THR A 92 10.29 -12.90 2.21
CA THR A 92 10.29 -12.79 3.68
C THR A 92 10.37 -11.35 4.16
N ASP A 93 11.25 -10.54 3.56
CA ASP A 93 11.36 -9.12 3.90
C ASP A 93 10.07 -8.35 3.53
N PHE A 94 9.46 -8.66 2.39
CA PHE A 94 8.17 -8.11 1.98
C PHE A 94 7.04 -8.45 2.97
N ILE A 95 6.92 -9.71 3.38
CA ILE A 95 5.92 -10.11 4.38
C ILE A 95 6.15 -9.37 5.69
N ARG A 96 7.41 -9.23 6.13
CA ARG A 96 7.76 -8.49 7.34
C ARG A 96 7.36 -7.01 7.22
N ASP A 97 7.64 -6.37 6.09
CA ASP A 97 7.24 -4.98 5.82
C ASP A 97 5.71 -4.82 5.88
N CYS A 98 4.95 -5.75 5.28
CA CYS A 98 3.49 -5.77 5.34
C CYS A 98 2.98 -5.90 6.80
N LEU A 99 3.56 -6.81 7.59
CA LEU A 99 3.18 -6.97 9.00
C LEU A 99 3.48 -5.71 9.82
N GLU A 100 4.62 -5.06 9.57
CA GLU A 100 4.99 -3.82 10.23
C GLU A 100 4.02 -2.68 9.87
N LEU A 101 3.65 -2.56 8.59
CA LEU A 101 2.66 -1.60 8.13
C LEU A 101 1.29 -1.84 8.77
N HIS A 102 0.84 -3.10 8.78
CA HIS A 102 -0.41 -3.51 9.42
C HIS A 102 -0.44 -3.10 10.90
N PHE A 103 0.63 -3.40 11.65
CA PHE A 103 0.74 -3.02 13.06
C PHE A 103 0.73 -1.49 13.25
N LYS A 104 1.53 -0.75 12.47
CA LYS A 104 1.59 0.72 12.53
C LYS A 104 0.21 1.33 12.31
N LEU A 105 -0.53 0.87 11.31
CA LEU A 105 -1.86 1.40 10.98
C LEU A 105 -2.88 1.11 12.06
N ASN A 106 -2.90 -0.10 12.61
CA ASN A 106 -3.77 -0.45 13.74
C ASN A 106 -3.50 0.44 14.95
N MET A 107 -2.22 0.70 15.26
CA MET A 107 -1.83 1.62 16.33
C MET A 107 -2.30 3.07 16.07
N LEU A 108 -2.29 3.51 14.82
CA LEU A 108 -2.82 4.83 14.44
C LEU A 108 -4.34 4.91 14.59
N ALA A 109 -5.06 3.87 14.14
CA ALA A 109 -6.51 3.78 14.30
C ALA A 109 -6.89 3.79 15.79
N TRP A 110 -6.27 2.92 16.58
CA TRP A 110 -6.46 2.86 18.03
C TRP A 110 -6.19 4.21 18.71
N ARG A 111 -5.10 4.88 18.34
CA ARG A 111 -4.74 6.19 18.88
C ARG A 111 -5.79 7.25 18.53
N LEU A 112 -6.26 7.27 17.28
CA LEU A 112 -7.27 8.22 16.85
C LEU A 112 -8.59 8.01 17.60
N MET A 113 -8.99 6.76 17.84
CA MET A 113 -10.19 6.40 18.61
C MET A 113 -10.10 6.87 20.07
N ASN A 114 -9.01 6.53 20.76
CA ASN A 114 -8.92 6.67 22.21
C ASN A 114 -8.33 8.02 22.67
N HIS A 115 -7.66 8.76 21.79
CA HIS A 115 -7.03 10.04 22.14
C HIS A 115 -7.48 11.15 21.19
N PRO A 116 -8.53 11.93 21.52
CA PRO A 116 -9.05 12.99 20.66
C PRO A 116 -8.03 14.05 20.25
N GLY A 117 -7.07 14.39 21.13
CA GLY A 117 -5.99 15.33 20.83
C GLY A 117 -4.89 14.79 19.90
N SER A 118 -4.96 13.53 19.48
CA SER A 118 -3.90 12.88 18.69
C SER A 118 -3.99 13.11 17.18
N VAL A 119 -5.01 13.82 16.68
CA VAL A 119 -5.28 14.05 15.25
C VAL A 119 -4.02 14.49 14.50
N ARG A 120 -3.30 15.50 15.00
CA ARG A 120 -2.08 16.01 14.38
C ARG A 120 -0.96 14.98 14.35
N THR A 121 -0.83 14.17 15.40
CA THR A 121 0.16 13.10 15.48
C THR A 121 -0.16 11.99 14.48
N VAL A 122 -1.43 11.60 14.36
CA VAL A 122 -1.89 10.61 13.38
C VAL A 122 -1.68 11.13 11.95
N TYR A 123 -2.04 12.38 11.68
CA TYR A 123 -1.80 13.04 10.40
C TYR A 123 -0.32 13.00 10.01
N ASN A 124 0.57 13.47 10.89
CA ASN A 124 2.01 13.49 10.61
C ASN A 124 2.60 12.10 10.38
N ARG A 125 2.12 11.08 11.11
CA ARG A 125 2.57 9.70 10.93
C ARG A 125 2.10 9.10 9.62
N LEU A 126 0.86 9.36 9.21
CA LEU A 126 0.34 8.94 7.90
C LEU A 126 1.08 9.65 6.76
N LEU A 127 1.44 10.93 6.93
CA LEU A 127 2.22 11.67 5.94
C LEU A 127 3.60 11.03 5.73
N ARG A 128 4.32 10.72 6.81
CA ARG A 128 5.61 10.01 6.74
C ARG A 128 5.47 8.62 6.14
N LEU A 129 4.37 7.93 6.44
CA LEU A 129 4.09 6.62 5.85
C LEU A 129 3.92 6.75 4.32
N LEU A 130 3.12 7.72 3.86
CA LEU A 130 2.89 7.97 2.43
C LEU A 130 4.20 8.25 1.69
N ASP A 131 5.08 9.06 2.28
CA ASP A 131 6.40 9.36 1.74
C ASP A 131 7.29 8.11 1.65
N SER A 132 7.28 7.27 2.70
CA SER A 132 8.09 6.04 2.76
C SER A 132 7.69 4.94 1.77
N ILE A 133 6.50 5.03 1.16
CA ILE A 133 5.98 4.05 0.20
C ILE A 133 5.85 4.64 -1.21
N LYS A 134 6.39 5.84 -1.44
CA LYS A 134 6.25 6.55 -2.72
C LYS A 134 6.93 5.77 -3.87
N ASP A 135 8.03 5.10 -3.58
CA ASP A 135 8.81 4.30 -4.54
C ASP A 135 8.17 2.95 -4.92
N ARG A 136 7.06 2.56 -4.26
CA ARG A 136 6.37 1.28 -4.50
C ARG A 136 5.40 1.33 -5.68
N VAL A 137 5.18 2.52 -6.24
CA VAL A 137 4.35 2.75 -7.43
C VAL A 137 5.24 3.42 -8.48
N PRO A 138 5.47 2.79 -9.64
CA PRO A 138 6.13 3.44 -10.76
C PRO A 138 5.22 4.54 -11.33
N ASP A 139 5.86 5.64 -11.73
CA ASP A 139 5.24 6.84 -12.33
C ASP A 139 4.44 6.50 -13.60
#